data_AF-A0A1W1BYB1-F1
#
_entry.id   AF-A0A1W1BYB1-F1
#
_cell.length_a   1.000
_cell.length_b   1.000
_cell.length_c   1.000
_cell.angle_alpha   90.00
_cell.angle_beta   90.00
_cell.angle_gamma   90.00
#
_symmetry.space_group_name_H-M   'P 1'
#
loop_
_entity.id
_entity.type
_entity.pdbx_description
1 polymer ?
#
loop_
_entity_poly.entity_id
_entity_poly.type
_entity_poly.pdbx_seq_one_letter_code
_entity_poly.pdbx_strand_id
1 'polypeptide(L)'
;MKISNDSLKQTFYQLLVGLITALFFSVFIYLSDFGIEIKLLNTINALIAFWLLLHIPKRALLFAGFFIGIFWFYWISYSFKYTGSGAIAPFVVIGFGIVYMLFFGVLALSDKPYIRALLLFGLSFVEPMHFNWMQLSLPFVESYIGIYKWQLAVVLIALSGDSFIKEKRYKLLPLLLLLGALNYHGYMPREDAPLKIKLVQTDIKQDQKWTKEALRPTIMMIYNEVQKAAKEGYDLVVLPESVAPLYLNKVPKLIEQLQYLSTDIDIVLGALLYEDGKNYNVAYHFDQNGNYEIAKKVVLVPFGEYIPLPKFMQKWVNETFFDGASDFVTAKNPTDFMIKGVEFRMAICYEATTQRLYKGSPKYMIAISNNAWFAPSIEPTLQNLLLRYYARKNGTTIYHSANYRGTGIVK
;
A
#
# COMPACT_ATOMS: atom_id res chain seq x y z
N MET A 1 -14.42 -40.20 -19.15
CA MET A 1 -13.94 -40.23 -17.75
C MET A 1 -15.06 -39.69 -16.85
N LYS A 2 -15.87 -40.56 -16.23
CA LYS A 2 -16.98 -40.13 -15.36
C LYS A 2 -16.40 -39.65 -14.02
N ILE A 3 -16.40 -38.36 -13.77
CA ILE A 3 -16.10 -37.81 -12.45
C ILE A 3 -17.23 -38.30 -11.52
N SER A 4 -16.90 -39.04 -10.46
CA SER A 4 -17.91 -39.52 -9.51
C SER A 4 -18.53 -38.34 -8.75
N ASN A 5 -19.82 -38.43 -8.39
CA ASN A 5 -20.50 -37.41 -7.59
C ASN A 5 -19.75 -37.08 -6.28
N ASP A 6 -19.04 -38.05 -5.70
CA ASP A 6 -18.25 -37.84 -4.49
C ASP A 6 -16.99 -36.99 -4.72
N SER A 7 -16.33 -37.14 -5.87
CA SER A 7 -15.19 -36.30 -6.27
C SER A 7 -15.61 -34.84 -6.49
N LEU A 8 -16.80 -34.61 -7.06
CA LEU A 8 -17.36 -33.27 -7.24
C LEU A 8 -17.70 -32.63 -5.90
N LYS A 9 -18.37 -33.36 -5.00
CA LYS A 9 -18.68 -32.89 -3.64
C LYS A 9 -17.44 -32.52 -2.85
N GLN A 10 -16.38 -33.34 -2.91
CA GLN A 10 -15.13 -33.07 -2.21
C GLN A 10 -14.42 -31.82 -2.76
N THR A 11 -14.42 -31.64 -4.08
CA THR A 11 -13.83 -30.46 -4.72
C THR A 11 -14.60 -29.19 -4.36
N PHE A 12 -15.94 -29.25 -4.38
CA PHE A 12 -16.80 -28.14 -3.97
C PHE A 12 -16.59 -27.76 -2.49
N TYR A 13 -16.49 -28.74 -1.61
CA TYR A 13 -16.15 -28.50 -0.20
C TYR A 13 -14.80 -27.79 -0.05
N GLN A 14 -13.76 -28.22 -0.77
CA GLN A 14 -12.44 -27.60 -0.72
C GLN A 14 -12.43 -26.17 -1.28
N LEU A 15 -13.19 -25.92 -2.35
CA LEU A 15 -13.42 -24.58 -2.90
C LEU A 15 -14.05 -23.67 -1.84
N LEU A 16 -15.12 -24.13 -1.19
CA LEU A 16 -15.84 -23.36 -0.18
C LEU A 16 -14.95 -23.05 1.04
N VAL A 17 -14.22 -24.03 1.54
CA VAL A 17 -13.26 -23.85 2.64
C VAL A 17 -12.16 -22.86 2.26
N GLY A 18 -11.64 -22.94 1.04
CA GLY A 18 -10.66 -21.99 0.52
C GLY A 18 -11.20 -20.56 0.46
N LEU A 19 -12.42 -20.39 -0.06
CA LEU A 19 -13.10 -19.09 -0.12
C LEU A 19 -13.34 -18.50 1.28
N ILE A 20 -13.85 -19.30 2.22
CA ILE A 20 -14.06 -18.87 3.62
C ILE A 20 -12.74 -18.44 4.26
N THR A 21 -11.67 -19.20 4.03
CA THR A 21 -10.33 -18.85 4.53
C THR A 21 -9.87 -17.50 3.97
N ALA A 22 -10.06 -17.27 2.67
CA ALA A 22 -9.71 -16.01 2.02
C ALA A 22 -10.53 -14.82 2.54
N LEU A 23 -11.83 -15.02 2.82
CA LEU A 23 -12.70 -14.02 3.43
C LEU A 23 -12.18 -13.62 4.81
N PHE A 24 -11.94 -14.59 5.70
CA PHE A 24 -11.39 -14.31 7.04
C PHE A 24 -10.03 -13.60 6.96
N PHE A 25 -9.18 -13.97 6.01
CA PHE A 25 -7.86 -13.34 5.85
C PHE A 25 -7.95 -11.89 5.35
N SER A 26 -9.01 -11.54 4.59
CA SER A 26 -9.12 -10.26 3.88
C SER A 26 -10.13 -9.29 4.50
N VAL A 27 -11.01 -9.78 5.39
CA VAL A 27 -12.17 -9.03 5.91
C VAL A 27 -11.80 -7.71 6.57
N PHE A 28 -10.63 -7.62 7.23
CA PHE A 28 -10.17 -6.39 7.88
C PHE A 28 -10.02 -5.21 6.91
N ILE A 29 -9.67 -5.47 5.64
CA ILE A 29 -9.54 -4.44 4.60
C ILE A 29 -10.92 -3.85 4.29
N TYR A 30 -11.89 -4.73 4.07
CA TYR A 30 -13.26 -4.32 3.71
C TYR A 30 -13.98 -3.67 4.89
N LEU A 31 -13.83 -4.20 6.10
CA LEU A 31 -14.34 -3.56 7.31
C LEU A 31 -13.80 -2.14 7.44
N SER A 32 -12.49 -1.96 7.26
CA SER A 32 -11.86 -0.64 7.26
C SER A 32 -12.39 0.26 6.14
N ASP A 33 -12.68 -0.28 4.95
CA ASP A 33 -13.21 0.49 3.82
C ASP A 33 -14.63 1.01 4.10
N PHE A 34 -15.41 0.26 4.87
CA PHE A 34 -16.72 0.67 5.40
C PHE A 34 -16.63 1.50 6.70
N GLY A 35 -15.42 1.86 7.16
CA GLY A 35 -15.22 2.65 8.38
C GLY A 35 -15.41 1.88 9.69
N ILE A 36 -15.34 0.54 9.65
CA ILE A 36 -15.50 -0.35 10.80
C ILE A 36 -14.12 -0.81 11.29
N GLU A 37 -13.64 -0.26 12.40
CA GLU A 37 -12.33 -0.60 12.99
C GLU A 37 -12.49 -1.24 14.40
N ILE A 38 -13.02 -2.47 14.45
CA ILE A 38 -13.22 -3.20 15.72
C ILE A 38 -12.05 -4.15 15.97
N LYS A 39 -11.15 -3.78 16.92
CA LYS A 39 -9.95 -4.58 17.24
C LYS A 39 -10.22 -6.04 17.56
N LEU A 40 -11.27 -6.32 18.33
CA LEU A 40 -11.64 -7.69 18.70
C LEU A 40 -12.02 -8.51 17.45
N LEU A 41 -12.83 -7.94 16.57
CA LEU A 41 -13.29 -8.58 15.34
C LEU A 41 -12.10 -8.87 14.41
N ASN A 42 -11.21 -7.90 14.20
CA ASN A 42 -9.98 -8.08 13.41
C ASN A 42 -9.07 -9.16 14.01
N THR A 43 -8.89 -9.15 15.34
CA THR A 43 -8.09 -10.17 16.05
C THR A 43 -8.65 -11.57 15.81
N ILE A 44 -9.96 -11.77 16.01
CA ILE A 44 -10.60 -13.08 15.85
C ILE A 44 -10.53 -13.54 14.40
N ASN A 45 -10.88 -12.68 13.43
CA ASN A 45 -10.86 -13.03 12.01
C ASN A 45 -9.45 -13.41 11.54
N ALA A 46 -8.43 -12.65 11.93
CA ALA A 46 -7.04 -12.96 11.60
C ALA A 46 -6.62 -14.31 12.21
N LEU A 47 -6.89 -14.55 13.50
CA LEU A 47 -6.56 -15.83 14.14
C LEU A 47 -7.25 -17.02 13.47
N ILE A 48 -8.53 -16.89 13.09
CA ILE A 48 -9.26 -17.92 12.33
C ILE A 48 -8.61 -18.13 10.96
N ALA A 49 -8.29 -17.07 10.23
CA ALA A 49 -7.65 -17.17 8.92
C ALA A 49 -6.31 -17.92 8.99
N PHE A 50 -5.45 -17.55 9.95
CA PHE A 50 -4.18 -18.22 10.16
C PHE A 50 -4.36 -19.67 10.58
N TRP A 51 -5.30 -19.97 11.48
CA TRP A 51 -5.59 -21.35 11.87
C TRP A 51 -6.05 -22.18 10.66
N LEU A 52 -6.93 -21.65 9.82
CA LEU A 52 -7.39 -22.31 8.60
C LEU A 52 -6.23 -22.58 7.63
N LEU A 53 -5.37 -21.59 7.37
CA LEU A 53 -4.18 -21.77 6.51
C LEU A 53 -3.24 -22.89 7.01
N LEU A 54 -3.24 -23.18 8.31
CA LEU A 54 -2.45 -24.27 8.89
C LEU A 54 -3.16 -25.64 8.83
N HIS A 55 -4.50 -25.70 8.85
CA HIS A 55 -5.25 -26.95 9.08
C HIS A 55 -6.10 -27.44 7.90
N ILE A 56 -6.42 -26.59 6.92
CA ILE A 56 -7.31 -26.99 5.81
C ILE A 56 -6.62 -27.95 4.82
N PRO A 57 -7.38 -28.68 3.98
CA PRO A 57 -6.80 -29.57 2.97
C PRO A 57 -5.89 -28.85 1.96
N LYS A 58 -4.87 -29.54 1.43
CA LYS A 58 -3.90 -29.01 0.44
C LYS A 58 -4.54 -28.28 -0.74
N ARG A 59 -5.59 -28.85 -1.35
CA ARG A 59 -6.31 -28.21 -2.47
C ARG A 59 -7.07 -26.96 -2.04
N ALA A 60 -7.60 -26.93 -0.81
CA ALA A 60 -8.27 -25.75 -0.27
C ALA A 60 -7.30 -24.57 -0.07
N LEU A 61 -6.01 -24.83 0.20
CA LEU A 61 -4.97 -23.80 0.27
C LEU A 61 -4.74 -23.10 -1.08
N LEU A 62 -4.81 -23.84 -2.18
CA LEU A 62 -4.69 -23.27 -3.53
C LEU A 62 -5.88 -22.33 -3.79
N PHE A 63 -7.11 -22.77 -3.50
CA PHE A 63 -8.29 -21.92 -3.62
C PHE A 63 -8.23 -20.71 -2.69
N ALA A 64 -7.77 -20.88 -1.44
CA ALA A 64 -7.57 -19.77 -0.51
C ALA A 64 -6.59 -18.75 -1.08
N GLY A 65 -5.42 -19.18 -1.55
CA GLY A 65 -4.42 -18.30 -2.16
C GLY A 65 -4.96 -17.56 -3.38
N PHE A 66 -5.73 -18.25 -4.23
CA PHE A 66 -6.38 -17.65 -5.39
C PHE A 66 -7.34 -16.51 -5.01
N PHE A 67 -8.26 -16.77 -4.08
CA PHE A 67 -9.22 -15.76 -3.64
C PHE A 67 -8.56 -14.64 -2.80
N ILE A 68 -7.53 -14.93 -1.99
CA ILE A 68 -6.75 -13.91 -1.29
C ILE A 68 -6.12 -12.94 -2.30
N GLY A 69 -5.51 -13.47 -3.37
CA GLY A 69 -4.94 -12.64 -4.43
C GLY A 69 -5.95 -11.70 -5.07
N ILE A 70 -7.17 -12.20 -5.34
CA ILE A 70 -8.25 -11.38 -5.90
C ILE A 70 -8.73 -10.34 -4.88
N PHE A 71 -9.09 -10.75 -3.66
CA PHE A 71 -9.65 -9.84 -2.66
C PHE A 71 -8.68 -8.74 -2.27
N TRP A 72 -7.39 -9.01 -2.24
CA TRP A 72 -6.40 -8.00 -1.91
C TRP A 72 -6.05 -7.09 -3.09
N PHE A 73 -6.11 -7.56 -4.34
CA PHE A 73 -5.45 -6.88 -5.47
C PHE A 73 -6.28 -6.71 -6.74
N TYR A 74 -7.58 -7.03 -6.73
CA TYR A 74 -8.43 -6.81 -7.91
C TYR A 74 -8.40 -5.35 -8.39
N TRP A 75 -8.23 -4.39 -7.47
CA TRP A 75 -8.22 -2.96 -7.74
C TRP A 75 -7.09 -2.53 -8.69
N ILE A 76 -6.00 -3.29 -8.79
CA ILE A 76 -4.88 -2.99 -9.71
C ILE A 76 -5.38 -2.93 -11.15
N SER A 77 -6.40 -3.73 -11.50
CA SER A 77 -6.95 -3.73 -12.86
C SER A 77 -7.66 -2.44 -13.24
N TYR A 78 -8.01 -1.57 -12.28
CA TYR A 78 -8.73 -0.32 -12.55
C TYR A 78 -7.86 0.70 -13.27
N SER A 79 -6.54 0.70 -13.04
CA SER A 79 -5.63 1.65 -13.69
C SER A 79 -5.57 1.45 -15.21
N PHE A 80 -5.75 0.21 -15.68
CA PHE A 80 -5.71 -0.18 -17.10
C PHE A 80 -6.83 0.44 -17.92
N LYS A 81 -7.91 0.91 -17.29
CA LYS A 81 -8.95 1.71 -17.95
C LYS A 81 -8.36 2.98 -18.57
N TYR A 82 -7.37 3.58 -17.92
CA TYR A 82 -6.80 4.88 -18.29
C TYR A 82 -5.61 4.77 -19.25
N THR A 83 -5.08 3.57 -19.46
CA THR A 83 -3.91 3.34 -20.34
C THR A 83 -4.30 2.89 -21.75
N GLY A 84 -5.60 2.86 -22.08
CA GLY A 84 -6.09 2.30 -23.35
C GLY A 84 -6.13 0.77 -23.40
N SER A 85 -5.66 0.09 -22.34
CA SER A 85 -5.54 -1.37 -22.26
C SER A 85 -6.66 -1.99 -21.41
N GLY A 86 -7.86 -1.42 -21.37
CA GLY A 86 -8.94 -1.87 -20.48
C GLY A 86 -9.35 -3.34 -20.66
N ALA A 87 -9.16 -3.92 -21.86
CA ALA A 87 -9.50 -5.30 -22.18
C ALA A 87 -8.67 -6.34 -21.37
N ILE A 88 -7.47 -5.99 -20.90
CA ILE A 88 -6.65 -6.90 -20.08
C ILE A 88 -7.03 -6.94 -18.60
N ALA A 89 -7.91 -6.05 -18.14
CA ALA A 89 -8.27 -5.94 -16.73
C ALA A 89 -8.72 -7.28 -16.08
N PRO A 90 -9.61 -8.10 -16.68
CA PRO A 90 -9.98 -9.40 -16.08
C PRO A 90 -8.80 -10.37 -15.97
N PHE A 91 -7.87 -10.34 -16.92
CA PHE A 91 -6.68 -11.20 -16.91
C PHE A 91 -5.69 -10.77 -15.82
N VAL A 92 -5.59 -9.47 -15.53
CA VAL A 92 -4.79 -8.96 -14.40
C VAL A 92 -5.33 -9.50 -13.08
N VAL A 93 -6.66 -9.44 -12.86
CA VAL A 93 -7.29 -9.99 -11.64
C VAL A 93 -7.02 -11.48 -11.49
N ILE A 94 -7.21 -12.27 -12.56
CA ILE A 94 -6.92 -13.71 -12.55
C ILE A 94 -5.43 -13.96 -12.33
N GLY A 95 -4.56 -13.15 -12.94
CA GLY A 95 -3.11 -13.23 -12.78
C GLY A 95 -2.67 -13.07 -11.32
N PHE A 96 -3.19 -12.07 -10.61
CA PHE A 96 -2.98 -11.91 -9.17
C PHE A 96 -3.51 -13.09 -8.37
N GLY A 97 -4.68 -13.64 -8.74
CA GLY A 97 -5.19 -14.88 -8.18
C GLY A 97 -4.21 -16.04 -8.34
N ILE A 98 -3.67 -16.26 -9.54
CA ILE A 98 -2.71 -17.35 -9.81
C ILE A 98 -1.40 -17.15 -9.03
N VAL A 99 -0.87 -15.92 -8.98
CA VAL A 99 0.36 -15.62 -8.23
C VAL A 99 0.18 -15.99 -6.76
N TYR A 100 -0.92 -15.58 -6.14
CA TYR A 100 -1.14 -15.86 -4.72
C TYR A 100 -1.64 -17.29 -4.45
N MET A 101 -2.25 -17.96 -5.43
CA MET A 101 -2.47 -19.41 -5.40
C MET A 101 -1.13 -20.15 -5.26
N LEU A 102 -0.12 -19.77 -6.03
CA LEU A 102 1.21 -20.38 -5.95
C LEU A 102 1.95 -19.99 -4.67
N PHE A 103 1.86 -18.72 -4.25
CA PHE A 103 2.46 -18.21 -3.02
C PHE A 103 1.97 -18.98 -1.78
N PHE A 104 0.66 -19.03 -1.54
CA PHE A 104 0.10 -19.82 -0.42
C PHE A 104 0.12 -21.32 -0.71
N GLY A 105 0.23 -21.73 -1.97
CA GLY A 105 0.39 -23.11 -2.40
C GLY A 105 1.64 -23.78 -1.86
N VAL A 106 2.66 -23.02 -1.46
CA VAL A 106 3.84 -23.56 -0.73
C VAL A 106 3.41 -24.30 0.55
N LEU A 107 2.34 -23.86 1.23
CA LEU A 107 1.81 -24.54 2.41
C LEU A 107 1.27 -25.95 2.08
N ALA A 108 0.92 -26.21 0.82
CA ALA A 108 0.45 -27.51 0.37
C ALA A 108 1.58 -28.55 0.24
N LEU A 109 2.84 -28.19 0.49
CA LEU A 109 3.97 -29.12 0.58
C LEU A 109 3.90 -30.06 1.79
N SER A 110 3.12 -29.72 2.81
CA SER A 110 2.92 -30.55 4.00
C SER A 110 1.47 -30.58 4.47
N ASP A 111 1.10 -31.62 5.20
CA ASP A 111 -0.15 -31.69 5.96
C ASP A 111 0.04 -31.38 7.44
N LYS A 112 1.29 -31.22 7.89
CA LYS A 112 1.64 -30.98 9.30
C LYS A 112 1.52 -29.47 9.61
N PRO A 113 0.64 -29.05 10.54
CA PRO A 113 0.44 -27.63 10.88
C PRO A 113 1.72 -26.89 11.26
N TYR A 114 2.62 -27.52 12.02
CA TYR A 114 3.89 -26.90 12.41
C TYR A 114 4.86 -26.69 11.24
N ILE A 115 4.85 -27.56 10.22
CA ILE A 115 5.63 -27.34 9.00
C ILE A 115 5.01 -26.18 8.20
N ARG A 116 3.68 -26.14 8.08
CA ARG A 116 3.00 -25.01 7.45
C ARG A 116 3.25 -23.69 8.18
N ALA A 117 3.33 -23.70 9.51
CA ALA A 117 3.69 -22.53 10.30
C ALA A 117 5.10 -22.01 9.93
N LEU A 118 6.09 -22.89 9.83
CA LEU A 118 7.44 -22.53 9.38
C LEU A 118 7.45 -22.00 7.94
N LEU A 119 6.73 -22.65 7.02
CA LEU A 119 6.60 -22.21 5.63
C LEU A 119 5.93 -20.85 5.53
N LEU A 120 4.81 -20.64 6.25
CA LEU A 120 4.09 -19.37 6.27
C LEU A 120 4.92 -18.25 6.89
N PHE A 121 5.70 -18.54 7.93
CA PHE A 121 6.66 -17.60 8.48
C PHE A 121 7.75 -17.26 7.45
N GLY A 122 8.27 -18.25 6.71
CA GLY A 122 9.22 -18.04 5.62
C GLY A 122 8.66 -17.15 4.50
N LEU A 123 7.40 -17.37 4.11
CA LEU A 123 6.69 -16.52 3.15
C LEU A 123 6.58 -15.06 3.60
N SER A 124 6.64 -14.75 4.90
CA SER A 124 6.65 -13.36 5.41
C SER A 124 7.91 -12.55 5.01
N PHE A 125 8.90 -13.19 4.39
CA PHE A 125 10.11 -12.55 3.87
C PHE A 125 10.13 -12.48 2.33
N VAL A 126 9.08 -12.97 1.67
CA VAL A 126 9.00 -13.05 0.21
C VAL A 126 7.99 -12.02 -0.29
N GLU A 127 8.41 -11.20 -1.24
CA GLU A 127 7.58 -10.20 -1.92
C GLU A 127 7.44 -10.60 -3.39
N PRO A 128 6.33 -11.29 -3.78
CA PRO A 128 6.12 -11.70 -5.16
C PRO A 128 6.21 -10.50 -6.11
N MET A 129 7.02 -10.62 -7.17
CA MET A 129 7.17 -9.57 -8.21
C MET A 129 7.63 -8.21 -7.64
N HIS A 130 8.40 -8.20 -6.54
CA HIS A 130 8.81 -6.98 -5.83
C HIS A 130 7.63 -6.11 -5.35
N PHE A 131 6.45 -6.71 -5.22
CA PHE A 131 5.24 -6.05 -4.76
C PHE A 131 5.00 -6.40 -3.29
N ASN A 132 5.19 -5.42 -2.42
CA ASN A 132 5.32 -5.64 -0.97
C ASN A 132 4.00 -5.43 -0.19
N TRP A 133 2.86 -5.35 -0.87
CA TRP A 133 1.58 -5.08 -0.22
C TRP A 133 0.95 -6.29 0.48
N MET A 134 1.39 -7.52 0.15
CA MET A 134 1.02 -8.72 0.92
C MET A 134 1.91 -8.87 2.17
N GLN A 135 1.66 -8.03 3.18
CA GLN A 135 2.27 -8.18 4.50
C GLN A 135 1.44 -9.15 5.33
N LEU A 136 1.96 -10.34 5.65
CA LEU A 136 1.21 -11.35 6.42
C LEU A 136 0.77 -10.87 7.80
N SER A 137 1.48 -9.92 8.40
CA SER A 137 1.11 -9.30 9.68
C SER A 137 0.09 -8.16 9.55
N LEU A 138 -0.26 -7.73 8.34
CA LEU A 138 -1.22 -6.64 8.12
C LEU A 138 -2.62 -6.90 8.69
N PRO A 139 -3.19 -8.13 8.67
CA PRO A 139 -4.46 -8.41 9.34
C PRO A 139 -4.45 -8.05 10.84
N PHE A 140 -3.27 -7.97 11.46
CA PHE A 140 -3.11 -7.59 12.86
C PHE A 140 -2.92 -6.08 13.08
N VAL A 141 -2.87 -5.25 12.03
CA VAL A 141 -2.59 -3.82 12.15
C VAL A 141 -3.56 -3.14 13.10
N GLU A 142 -4.87 -3.34 12.93
CA GLU A 142 -5.91 -2.87 13.84
C GLU A 142 -6.44 -4.01 14.72
N SER A 143 -5.55 -4.70 15.43
CA SER A 143 -5.88 -5.81 16.33
C SER A 143 -5.21 -5.68 17.70
N TYR A 144 -5.48 -6.62 18.61
CA TYR A 144 -4.76 -6.70 19.90
C TYR A 144 -3.40 -7.40 19.79
N ILE A 145 -3.18 -8.18 18.73
CA ILE A 145 -1.90 -8.78 18.40
C ILE A 145 -1.06 -7.72 17.67
N GLY A 146 0.23 -7.64 17.97
CA GLY A 146 1.09 -6.70 17.26
C GLY A 146 1.60 -7.22 15.91
N ILE A 147 2.16 -6.29 15.13
CA ILE A 147 2.51 -6.49 13.72
C ILE A 147 3.94 -7.00 13.49
N TYR A 148 4.76 -7.18 14.53
CA TYR A 148 6.16 -7.55 14.36
C TYR A 148 6.31 -9.03 14.01
N LYS A 149 7.38 -9.38 13.29
CA LYS A 149 7.63 -10.76 12.85
C LYS A 149 7.71 -11.75 14.02
N TRP A 150 8.25 -11.35 15.17
CA TRP A 150 8.29 -12.21 16.35
C TRP A 150 6.89 -12.51 16.90
N GLN A 151 5.95 -11.56 16.83
CA GLN A 151 4.54 -11.77 17.21
C GLN A 151 3.85 -12.72 16.24
N LEU A 152 4.09 -12.55 14.93
CA LEU A 152 3.63 -13.50 13.92
C LEU A 152 4.16 -14.91 14.21
N ALA A 153 5.44 -15.06 14.57
CA ALA A 153 6.01 -16.35 14.94
C ALA A 153 5.32 -16.96 16.17
N VAL A 154 5.08 -16.17 17.23
CA VAL A 154 4.35 -16.62 18.43
C VAL A 154 2.92 -17.08 18.07
N VAL A 155 2.20 -16.33 17.22
CA VAL A 155 0.87 -16.71 16.73
C VAL A 155 0.92 -18.04 15.99
N LEU A 156 1.86 -18.21 15.05
CA LEU A 156 1.99 -19.43 14.27
C LEU A 156 2.37 -20.64 15.13
N ILE A 157 3.21 -20.46 16.15
CA ILE A 157 3.54 -21.50 17.14
C ILE A 157 2.29 -21.85 17.97
N ALA A 158 1.57 -20.86 18.47
CA ALA A 158 0.35 -21.07 19.26
C ALA A 158 -0.70 -21.85 18.46
N LEU A 159 -0.91 -21.46 17.20
CA LEU A 159 -1.94 -22.07 16.34
C LEU A 159 -1.56 -23.45 15.80
N SER A 160 -0.27 -23.81 15.74
CA SER A 160 0.17 -25.16 15.32
C SER A 160 0.53 -26.09 16.49
N GLY A 161 0.51 -25.59 17.72
CA GLY A 161 0.99 -26.29 18.91
C GLY A 161 0.14 -27.51 19.31
N ASP A 162 -1.13 -27.56 18.90
CA ASP A 162 -2.04 -28.68 19.17
C ASP A 162 -1.50 -30.01 18.62
N SER A 163 -0.70 -29.94 17.55
CA SER A 163 -0.04 -31.07 16.90
C SER A 163 0.96 -31.80 17.81
N PHE A 164 1.46 -31.15 18.85
CA PHE A 164 2.41 -31.73 19.81
C PHE A 164 1.72 -32.31 21.06
N ILE A 165 0.41 -32.09 21.21
CA ILE A 165 -0.33 -32.46 22.42
C ILE A 165 -1.23 -33.67 22.13
N LYS A 166 -0.88 -34.81 22.74
CA LYS A 166 -1.64 -36.07 22.60
C LYS A 166 -2.97 -36.03 23.35
N GLU A 167 -2.98 -35.46 24.56
CA GLU A 167 -4.16 -35.42 25.41
C GLU A 167 -5.16 -34.35 24.95
N LYS A 168 -6.38 -34.77 24.59
CA LYS A 168 -7.44 -33.87 24.07
C LYS A 168 -7.72 -32.67 24.99
N ARG A 169 -7.69 -32.87 26.32
CA ARG A 169 -7.96 -31.81 27.31
C ARG A 169 -6.95 -30.66 27.30
N TYR A 170 -5.73 -30.88 26.78
CA TYR A 170 -4.67 -29.89 26.75
C TYR A 170 -4.45 -29.27 25.35
N LYS A 171 -5.23 -29.66 24.32
CA LYS A 171 -5.02 -29.17 22.95
C LYS A 171 -5.14 -27.66 22.77
N LEU A 172 -5.87 -26.98 23.66
CA LEU A 172 -6.02 -25.53 23.67
C LEU A 172 -4.92 -24.81 24.45
N LEU A 173 -4.10 -25.53 25.23
CA LEU A 173 -3.03 -24.95 26.05
C LEU A 173 -2.04 -24.08 25.25
N PRO A 174 -1.63 -24.43 24.01
CA PRO A 174 -0.75 -23.59 23.21
C PRO A 174 -1.31 -22.21 22.90
N LEU A 175 -2.65 -22.03 22.93
CA LEU A 175 -3.28 -20.73 22.70
C LEU A 175 -2.95 -19.72 23.80
N LEU A 176 -2.50 -20.16 24.99
CA LEU A 176 -1.99 -19.25 26.02
C LEU A 176 -0.77 -18.44 25.54
N LEU A 177 -0.01 -18.96 24.57
CA LEU A 177 1.11 -18.24 23.96
C LEU A 177 0.65 -16.97 23.22
N LEU A 178 -0.62 -16.87 22.81
CA LEU A 178 -1.16 -15.65 22.20
C LEU A 178 -1.08 -14.45 23.14
N LEU A 179 -1.09 -14.68 24.47
CA LEU A 179 -0.84 -13.62 25.44
C LEU A 179 0.53 -12.98 25.21
N GLY A 180 1.56 -13.75 24.81
CA GLY A 180 2.88 -13.21 24.48
C GLY A 180 2.90 -12.40 23.18
N ALA A 181 1.92 -12.57 22.29
CA ALA A 181 1.82 -11.84 21.03
C ALA A 181 1.03 -10.52 21.14
N LEU A 182 0.37 -10.27 22.27
CA LEU A 182 -0.39 -9.05 22.50
C LEU A 182 0.52 -7.81 22.50
N ASN A 183 -0.01 -6.70 22.00
CA ASN A 183 0.70 -5.44 21.93
C ASN A 183 0.53 -4.62 23.24
N TYR A 184 1.14 -5.07 24.34
CA TYR A 184 0.99 -4.43 25.66
C TYR A 184 1.60 -3.03 25.76
N HIS A 185 2.74 -2.81 25.10
CA HIS A 185 3.53 -1.58 25.23
C HIS A 185 3.13 -0.52 24.19
N GLY A 186 2.14 -0.82 23.35
CA GLY A 186 1.83 -0.02 22.18
C GLY A 186 2.97 -0.06 21.15
N TYR A 187 2.83 0.79 20.13
CA TYR A 187 3.84 0.97 19.11
C TYR A 187 4.79 2.12 19.50
N MET A 188 5.93 2.25 18.80
CA MET A 188 6.85 3.38 19.00
C MET A 188 6.08 4.72 19.03
N PRO A 189 6.35 5.61 20.00
CA PRO A 189 5.67 6.89 20.09
C PRO A 189 5.75 7.68 18.78
N ARG A 190 4.62 8.26 18.37
CA ARG A 190 4.48 9.05 17.14
C ARG A 190 3.85 10.37 17.48
N GLU A 191 4.71 11.35 17.70
CA GLU A 191 4.33 12.73 17.98
C GLU A 191 4.00 13.46 16.68
N ASP A 192 3.19 14.49 16.76
CA ASP A 192 3.04 15.40 15.64
C ASP A 192 4.30 16.26 15.51
N ALA A 193 4.63 16.64 14.28
CA ALA A 193 5.60 17.68 14.03
C ALA A 193 5.15 18.98 14.73
N PRO A 194 6.07 19.79 15.27
CA PRO A 194 5.74 21.06 15.91
C PRO A 194 5.43 22.16 14.87
N LEU A 195 4.62 21.82 13.86
CA LEU A 195 4.21 22.68 12.75
C LEU A 195 2.72 22.52 12.50
N LYS A 196 2.05 23.61 12.14
CA LYS A 196 0.67 23.60 11.68
C LYS A 196 0.64 23.27 10.19
N ILE A 197 0.37 22.01 9.84
CA ILE A 197 0.44 21.50 8.47
C ILE A 197 -0.96 21.34 7.87
N LYS A 198 -1.19 21.95 6.70
CA LYS A 198 -2.42 21.79 5.90
C LYS A 198 -2.23 20.66 4.90
N LEU A 199 -2.97 19.58 5.05
CA LEU A 199 -3.04 18.52 4.04
C LEU A 199 -4.24 18.76 3.13
N VAL A 200 -3.99 18.99 1.84
CA VAL A 200 -5.04 19.22 0.85
C VAL A 200 -5.46 17.86 0.28
N GLN A 201 -6.76 17.56 0.33
CA GLN A 201 -7.35 16.46 -0.43
C GLN A 201 -8.00 17.04 -1.69
N THR A 202 -7.67 16.49 -2.85
CA THR A 202 -8.32 16.88 -4.12
C THR A 202 -9.23 15.75 -4.62
N ASP A 203 -10.16 16.05 -5.53
CA ASP A 203 -11.05 15.06 -6.16
C ASP A 203 -11.06 15.24 -7.69
N ILE A 204 -9.85 15.30 -8.26
CA ILE A 204 -9.66 15.44 -9.71
C ILE A 204 -9.78 14.04 -10.32
N LYS A 205 -10.80 13.85 -11.15
CA LYS A 205 -11.02 12.58 -11.85
C LYS A 205 -9.85 12.26 -12.78
N GLN A 206 -9.44 11.00 -12.79
CA GLN A 206 -8.23 10.56 -13.49
C GLN A 206 -8.31 10.73 -15.02
N ASP A 207 -9.50 10.59 -15.60
CA ASP A 207 -9.77 10.81 -17.04
C ASP A 207 -9.78 12.30 -17.44
N GLN A 208 -9.93 13.20 -16.47
CA GLN A 208 -9.92 14.65 -16.69
C GLN A 208 -8.56 15.27 -16.36
N LYS A 209 -7.80 14.67 -15.44
CA LYS A 209 -6.58 15.25 -14.86
C LYS A 209 -5.56 15.74 -15.88
N TRP A 210 -5.42 15.04 -17.00
CA TRP A 210 -4.40 15.30 -18.02
C TRP A 210 -4.93 16.05 -19.25
N THR A 211 -6.19 16.52 -19.23
CA THR A 211 -6.76 17.27 -20.35
C THR A 211 -6.37 18.75 -20.30
N LYS A 212 -6.35 19.41 -21.47
CA LYS A 212 -6.01 20.85 -21.55
C LYS A 212 -7.03 21.71 -20.83
N GLU A 213 -8.29 21.31 -20.86
CA GLU A 213 -9.42 22.02 -20.27
C GLU A 213 -9.35 22.01 -18.74
N ALA A 214 -8.86 20.93 -18.15
CA ALA A 214 -8.72 20.79 -16.70
C ALA A 214 -7.52 21.56 -16.12
N LEU A 215 -6.51 21.87 -16.95
CA LEU A 215 -5.26 22.45 -16.46
C LEU A 215 -5.45 23.80 -15.75
N ARG A 216 -6.09 24.77 -16.40
CA ARG A 216 -6.27 26.12 -15.82
C ARG A 216 -7.10 26.09 -14.53
N PRO A 217 -8.27 25.42 -14.47
CA PRO A 217 -9.01 25.25 -13.21
C PRO A 217 -8.18 24.61 -12.10
N THR A 218 -7.36 23.60 -12.44
CA THR A 218 -6.50 22.91 -11.47
C THR A 218 -5.43 23.83 -10.89
N ILE A 219 -4.74 24.63 -11.72
CA ILE A 219 -3.76 25.61 -11.24
C ILE A 219 -4.42 26.68 -10.35
N MET A 220 -5.61 27.16 -10.71
CA MET A 220 -6.34 28.12 -9.87
C MET A 220 -6.76 27.51 -8.52
N MET A 221 -7.14 26.24 -8.50
CA MET A 221 -7.42 25.52 -7.26
C MET A 221 -6.17 25.44 -6.37
N ILE A 222 -5.00 25.11 -6.94
CA ILE A 222 -3.73 25.09 -6.19
C ILE A 222 -3.47 26.44 -5.53
N TYR A 223 -3.55 27.54 -6.28
CA TYR A 223 -3.32 28.88 -5.73
C TYR A 223 -4.31 29.23 -4.62
N ASN A 224 -5.59 28.91 -4.80
CA ASN A 224 -6.62 29.18 -3.79
C ASN A 224 -6.36 28.41 -2.49
N GLU A 225 -5.98 27.13 -2.57
CA GLU A 225 -5.66 26.33 -1.39
C GLU A 225 -4.41 26.84 -0.67
N VAL A 226 -3.37 27.23 -1.41
CA VAL A 226 -2.15 27.85 -0.84
C VAL A 226 -2.47 29.16 -0.13
N GLN A 227 -3.15 30.08 -0.80
CA GLN A 227 -3.51 31.39 -0.22
C GLN A 227 -4.44 31.23 0.99
N LYS A 228 -5.37 30.28 0.94
CA LYS A 228 -6.27 29.99 2.06
C LYS A 228 -5.48 29.45 3.26
N ALA A 229 -4.57 28.50 3.04
CA ALA A 229 -3.72 27.96 4.09
C ALA A 229 -2.83 29.04 4.74
N ALA A 230 -2.24 29.93 3.93
CA ALA A 230 -1.46 31.07 4.42
C ALA A 230 -2.32 32.00 5.30
N LYS A 231 -3.52 32.37 4.83
CA LYS A 231 -4.47 33.21 5.61
C LYS A 231 -4.94 32.57 6.91
N GLU A 232 -5.08 31.25 6.93
CA GLU A 232 -5.42 30.46 8.13
C GLU A 232 -4.21 30.25 9.07
N GLY A 233 -3.04 30.80 8.72
CA GLY A 233 -1.82 30.79 9.54
C GLY A 233 -1.17 29.41 9.64
N TYR A 234 -1.23 28.60 8.58
CA TYR A 234 -0.48 27.34 8.51
C TYR A 234 0.99 27.59 8.20
N ASP A 235 1.86 26.70 8.68
CA ASP A 235 3.30 26.74 8.41
C ASP A 235 3.67 26.15 7.06
N LEU A 236 2.91 25.13 6.65
CA LEU A 236 3.13 24.32 5.45
C LEU A 236 1.79 23.90 4.85
N VAL A 237 1.67 23.97 3.53
CA VAL A 237 0.60 23.33 2.76
C VAL A 237 1.15 22.21 1.88
N VAL A 238 0.55 21.02 1.98
CA VAL A 238 0.93 19.84 1.19
C VAL A 238 -0.20 19.52 0.24
N LEU A 239 0.12 19.47 -1.05
CA LEU A 239 -0.79 19.09 -2.12
C LEU A 239 -0.41 17.75 -2.76
N PRO A 240 -1.38 17.02 -3.36
CA PRO A 240 -1.16 15.64 -3.77
C PRO A 240 -0.18 15.41 -4.93
N GLU A 241 0.06 14.13 -5.21
CA GLU A 241 0.90 13.66 -6.34
C GLU A 241 0.35 14.14 -7.68
N SER A 242 1.24 14.70 -8.50
CA SER A 242 0.94 15.23 -9.83
C SER A 242 -0.28 16.16 -9.83
N VAL A 243 -0.51 16.91 -8.75
CA VAL A 243 -1.61 17.89 -8.66
C VAL A 243 -1.44 18.99 -9.70
N ALA A 244 -0.21 19.34 -10.07
CA ALA A 244 0.11 20.12 -11.26
C ALA A 244 0.43 19.13 -12.41
N PRO A 245 -0.52 18.82 -13.31
CA PRO A 245 -0.38 17.78 -14.33
C PRO A 245 0.46 18.25 -15.54
N LEU A 246 1.64 18.80 -15.28
CA LEU A 246 2.57 19.33 -16.27
C LEU A 246 4.02 19.20 -15.82
N TYR A 247 4.96 19.41 -16.75
CA TYR A 247 6.37 19.57 -16.44
C TYR A 247 6.61 20.97 -15.86
N LEU A 248 6.67 21.07 -14.53
CA LEU A 248 6.69 22.36 -13.83
C LEU A 248 7.91 23.21 -14.22
N ASN A 249 9.06 22.58 -14.43
CA ASN A 249 10.29 23.22 -14.88
C ASN A 249 10.23 23.79 -16.32
N LYS A 250 9.16 23.51 -17.08
CA LYS A 250 8.92 24.10 -18.41
C LYS A 250 7.98 25.31 -18.37
N VAL A 251 7.51 25.72 -17.19
CA VAL A 251 6.58 26.84 -17.02
C VAL A 251 7.13 27.82 -15.97
N PRO A 252 8.16 28.63 -16.31
CA PRO A 252 8.83 29.53 -15.34
C PRO A 252 7.87 30.47 -14.61
N LYS A 253 6.86 31.01 -15.30
CA LYS A 253 5.85 31.89 -14.70
C LYS A 253 5.07 31.23 -13.55
N LEU A 254 4.84 29.92 -13.63
CA LEU A 254 4.16 29.17 -12.57
C LEU A 254 5.10 28.94 -11.37
N ILE A 255 6.39 28.70 -11.64
CA ILE A 255 7.42 28.63 -10.59
C ILE A 255 7.54 29.97 -9.86
N GLU A 256 7.67 31.07 -10.59
CA GLU A 256 7.75 32.42 -10.02
C GLU A 256 6.53 32.74 -9.15
N GLN A 257 5.33 32.36 -9.62
CA GLN A 257 4.10 32.56 -8.84
C GLN A 257 4.07 31.71 -7.58
N LEU A 258 4.56 30.47 -7.62
CA LEU A 258 4.63 29.59 -6.45
C LEU A 258 5.69 30.07 -5.45
N GLN A 259 6.84 30.55 -5.92
CA GLN A 259 7.87 31.20 -5.09
C GLN A 259 7.34 32.48 -4.43
N TYR A 260 6.55 33.29 -5.15
CA TYR A 260 5.91 34.46 -4.58
C TYR A 260 4.89 34.07 -3.51
N LEU A 261 4.06 33.04 -3.75
CA LEU A 261 3.12 32.56 -2.74
C LEU A 261 3.83 31.92 -1.54
N SER A 262 5.01 31.35 -1.74
CA SER A 262 5.73 30.66 -0.68
C SER A 262 6.33 31.60 0.35
N THR A 263 6.45 32.91 0.07
CA THR A 263 6.92 33.90 1.07
C THR A 263 6.05 33.95 2.31
N ASP A 264 4.76 33.60 2.18
CA ASP A 264 3.80 33.59 3.29
C ASP A 264 3.67 32.19 3.94
N ILE A 265 4.03 31.11 3.24
CA ILE A 265 3.84 29.71 3.68
C ILE A 265 4.75 28.74 2.91
N ASP A 266 5.29 27.70 3.55
CA ASP A 266 5.99 26.64 2.80
C ASP A 266 4.98 25.82 1.96
N ILE A 267 5.36 25.44 0.74
CA ILE A 267 4.48 24.71 -0.18
C ILE A 267 5.16 23.41 -0.61
N VAL A 268 4.49 22.27 -0.41
CA VAL A 268 4.87 20.99 -1.03
C VAL A 268 3.80 20.58 -2.02
N LEU A 269 4.18 20.29 -3.27
CA LEU A 269 3.21 19.83 -4.30
C LEU A 269 3.82 18.85 -5.29
N GLY A 270 3.01 17.91 -5.78
CA GLY A 270 3.41 16.95 -6.81
C GLY A 270 3.28 17.50 -8.24
N ALA A 271 4.29 17.25 -9.07
CA ALA A 271 4.33 17.62 -10.48
C ALA A 271 5.22 16.66 -11.29
N LEU A 272 5.37 16.94 -12.59
CA LEU A 272 6.36 16.27 -13.42
C LEU A 272 7.62 17.13 -13.58
N LEU A 273 8.76 16.48 -13.83
CA LEU A 273 10.03 17.11 -14.18
C LEU A 273 10.57 16.47 -15.46
N TYR A 274 10.99 17.30 -16.41
CA TYR A 274 11.70 16.86 -17.60
C TYR A 274 13.14 17.39 -17.58
N GLU A 275 14.12 16.50 -17.47
CA GLU A 275 15.54 16.83 -17.34
C GLU A 275 16.39 15.79 -18.07
N ASP A 276 17.36 16.22 -18.85
CA ASP A 276 18.30 15.35 -19.60
C ASP A 276 17.62 14.26 -20.43
N GLY A 277 16.52 14.61 -21.10
CA GLY A 277 15.75 13.67 -21.93
C GLY A 277 14.88 12.69 -21.14
N LYS A 278 14.81 12.81 -19.81
CA LYS A 278 14.13 11.88 -18.91
C LYS A 278 12.94 12.53 -18.21
N ASN A 279 11.93 11.72 -17.94
CA ASN A 279 10.73 12.12 -17.21
C ASN A 279 10.86 11.65 -15.75
N TYR A 280 10.46 12.50 -14.81
CA TYR A 280 10.43 12.16 -13.38
C TYR A 280 9.08 12.56 -12.79
N ASN A 281 8.57 11.70 -11.92
CA ASN A 281 7.50 12.02 -10.98
C ASN A 281 8.17 12.60 -9.73
N VAL A 282 7.79 13.83 -9.36
CA VAL A 282 8.51 14.60 -8.35
C VAL A 282 7.57 15.34 -7.40
N ALA A 283 8.09 15.65 -6.22
CA ALA A 283 7.52 16.65 -5.33
C ALA A 283 8.44 17.86 -5.30
N TYR A 284 7.87 19.06 -5.43
CA TYR A 284 8.56 20.32 -5.20
C TYR A 284 8.29 20.77 -3.78
N HIS A 285 9.31 21.34 -3.12
CA HIS A 285 9.17 22.14 -1.90
C HIS A 285 9.60 23.57 -2.20
N PHE A 286 8.71 24.53 -2.01
CA PHE A 286 9.00 25.96 -2.07
C PHE A 286 9.08 26.50 -0.64
N ASP A 287 10.18 27.15 -0.30
CA ASP A 287 10.43 27.70 1.03
C ASP A 287 10.04 29.19 1.12
N GLN A 288 10.00 29.71 2.35
CA GLN A 288 9.70 31.13 2.61
C GLN A 288 10.77 32.12 2.13
N ASN A 289 11.93 31.64 1.68
CA ASN A 289 12.97 32.48 1.07
C ASN A 289 12.79 32.62 -0.44
N GLY A 290 11.75 32.01 -1.02
CA GLY A 290 11.51 31.97 -2.45
C GLY A 290 12.43 30.99 -3.19
N ASN A 291 13.10 30.07 -2.50
CA ASN A 291 13.84 28.97 -3.12
C ASN A 291 12.94 27.75 -3.30
N TYR A 292 13.40 26.77 -4.10
CA TYR A 292 12.73 25.48 -4.17
C TYR A 292 13.71 24.31 -4.29
N GLU A 293 13.29 23.18 -3.75
CA GLU A 293 13.96 21.89 -3.84
C GLU A 293 13.05 20.85 -4.52
N ILE A 294 13.65 19.78 -5.06
CA ILE A 294 12.92 18.74 -5.77
C ILE A 294 13.27 17.36 -5.20
N ALA A 295 12.25 16.63 -4.75
CA ALA A 295 12.34 15.21 -4.43
C ALA A 295 11.90 14.39 -5.65
N LYS A 296 12.79 13.56 -6.18
CA LYS A 296 12.50 12.64 -7.29
C LYS A 296 12.10 11.27 -6.74
N LYS A 297 11.05 10.66 -7.28
CA LYS A 297 10.60 9.31 -6.93
C LYS A 297 11.75 8.29 -7.04
N VAL A 298 11.91 7.43 -6.04
CA VAL A 298 12.96 6.39 -5.93
C VAL A 298 12.43 4.96 -6.05
N VAL A 299 11.16 4.70 -5.74
CA VAL A 299 10.47 3.42 -6.00
C VAL A 299 9.27 3.66 -6.90
N LEU A 300 9.31 3.07 -8.10
CA LEU A 300 8.19 3.12 -9.02
C LEU A 300 7.09 2.16 -8.59
N VAL A 301 5.86 2.42 -9.05
CA VAL A 301 4.73 1.51 -8.87
C VAL A 301 4.86 0.34 -9.86
N PRO A 302 4.92 -0.92 -9.38
CA PRO A 302 4.89 -2.08 -10.26
C PRO A 302 3.56 -2.12 -11.05
N PHE A 303 3.62 -2.50 -12.33
CA PHE A 303 2.49 -2.59 -13.27
C PHE A 303 1.83 -1.26 -13.67
N GLY A 304 2.25 -0.12 -13.10
CA GLY A 304 1.80 1.22 -13.49
C GLY A 304 2.90 2.05 -14.15
N GLU A 305 4.07 2.11 -13.50
CA GLU A 305 5.21 2.93 -13.97
C GLU A 305 6.37 2.06 -14.51
N TYR A 306 6.39 0.76 -14.18
CA TYR A 306 7.30 -0.23 -14.78
C TYR A 306 6.70 -1.64 -14.72
N ILE A 307 7.17 -2.54 -15.59
CA ILE A 307 6.76 -3.95 -15.59
C ILE A 307 7.74 -4.79 -14.76
N PRO A 308 7.31 -5.40 -13.63
CA PRO A 308 8.16 -6.20 -12.75
C PRO A 308 8.30 -7.65 -13.25
N LEU A 309 8.55 -7.85 -14.55
CA LEU A 309 8.77 -9.15 -15.16
C LEU A 309 10.22 -9.27 -15.67
N PRO A 310 10.80 -10.48 -15.75
CA PRO A 310 12.04 -10.73 -16.48
C PRO A 310 12.05 -10.06 -17.85
N LYS A 311 13.20 -9.50 -18.26
CA LYS A 311 13.34 -8.66 -19.47
C LYS A 311 12.68 -9.23 -20.73
N PHE A 312 12.72 -10.56 -20.93
CA PHE A 312 12.11 -11.22 -22.08
C PHE A 312 10.57 -11.14 -22.08
N MET A 313 9.92 -11.25 -20.91
CA MET A 313 8.48 -11.07 -20.77
C MET A 313 8.09 -9.59 -20.73
N GLN A 314 8.93 -8.74 -20.13
CA GLN A 314 8.73 -7.28 -20.16
C GLN A 314 8.68 -6.75 -21.59
N LYS A 315 9.60 -7.20 -22.46
CA LYS A 315 9.62 -6.81 -23.88
C LYS A 315 8.33 -7.22 -24.59
N TRP A 316 7.92 -8.48 -24.46
CA TRP A 316 6.68 -8.97 -25.04
C TRP A 316 5.45 -8.20 -24.52
N VAL A 317 5.37 -7.95 -23.21
CA VAL A 317 4.24 -7.21 -22.64
C VAL A 317 4.24 -5.74 -23.07
N ASN A 318 5.39 -5.06 -23.08
CA ASN A 318 5.50 -3.67 -23.52
C ASN A 318 5.12 -3.50 -25.00
N GLU A 319 5.61 -4.39 -25.86
CA GLU A 319 5.34 -4.38 -27.31
C GLU A 319 3.88 -4.75 -27.63
N THR A 320 3.24 -5.57 -26.80
CA THR A 320 1.88 -6.07 -27.06
C THR A 320 0.79 -5.22 -26.40
N PHE A 321 1.07 -4.55 -25.26
CA PHE A 321 0.01 -3.96 -24.42
C PHE A 321 0.23 -2.51 -23.98
N PHE A 322 1.43 -1.94 -24.14
CA PHE A 322 1.78 -0.61 -23.59
C PHE A 322 2.39 0.37 -24.60
N ASP A 323 2.48 0.02 -25.89
CA ASP A 323 2.89 0.91 -26.99
C ASP A 323 4.20 1.69 -26.72
N GLY A 324 5.12 1.11 -25.94
CA GLY A 324 6.39 1.74 -25.56
C GLY A 324 6.31 2.87 -24.52
N ALA A 325 5.15 3.11 -23.90
CA ALA A 325 4.92 4.23 -23.00
C ALA A 325 5.24 3.90 -21.52
N SER A 326 6.51 3.91 -21.12
CA SER A 326 6.88 4.25 -19.72
C SER A 326 8.39 4.44 -19.56
N ASP A 327 8.86 5.69 -19.48
CA ASP A 327 10.24 5.96 -19.05
C ASP A 327 10.24 7.06 -17.97
N PHE A 328 9.51 6.81 -16.88
CA PHE A 328 9.79 7.51 -15.63
C PHE A 328 11.06 6.93 -15.02
N VAL A 329 12.03 7.79 -14.74
CA VAL A 329 13.30 7.39 -14.15
C VAL A 329 13.26 7.61 -12.64
N THR A 330 13.96 6.75 -11.90
CA THR A 330 14.06 6.87 -10.44
C THR A 330 15.33 7.57 -10.00
N ALA A 331 15.25 8.25 -8.86
CA ALA A 331 16.43 8.64 -8.10
C ALA A 331 17.00 7.46 -7.28
N LYS A 332 18.28 7.59 -6.90
CA LYS A 332 19.00 6.53 -6.15
C LYS A 332 18.71 6.55 -4.66
N ASN A 333 18.53 7.73 -4.06
CA ASN A 333 18.32 7.89 -2.62
C ASN A 333 17.09 8.75 -2.38
N PRO A 334 16.31 8.47 -1.31
CA PRO A 334 15.24 9.35 -0.87
C PRO A 334 15.75 10.77 -0.61
N THR A 335 14.86 11.75 -0.76
CA THR A 335 15.11 13.14 -0.41
C THR A 335 14.42 13.47 0.90
N ASP A 336 15.10 14.25 1.73
CA ASP A 336 14.58 14.82 2.96
C ASP A 336 14.47 16.35 2.76
N PHE A 337 13.36 16.95 3.15
CA PHE A 337 13.17 18.41 3.13
C PHE A 337 13.29 18.98 4.53
N MET A 338 13.91 20.16 4.64
CA MET A 338 14.00 20.91 5.89
C MET A 338 12.95 22.02 5.90
N ILE A 339 11.93 21.87 6.73
CA ILE A 339 10.76 22.77 6.78
C ILE A 339 10.75 23.41 8.16
N LYS A 340 11.09 24.71 8.24
CA LYS A 340 11.21 25.47 9.50
C LYS A 340 12.04 24.75 10.59
N GLY A 341 13.14 24.10 10.17
CA GLY A 341 14.04 23.37 11.07
C GLY A 341 13.59 21.95 11.45
N VAL A 342 12.49 21.46 10.85
CA VAL A 342 12.02 20.08 11.00
C VAL A 342 12.29 19.31 9.71
N GLU A 343 12.95 18.16 9.85
CA GLU A 343 13.26 17.27 8.73
C GLU A 343 12.09 16.35 8.40
N PHE A 344 11.69 16.31 7.12
CA PHE A 344 10.65 15.42 6.61
C PHE A 344 11.17 14.55 5.47
N ARG A 345 10.99 13.24 5.59
CA ARG A 345 11.19 12.30 4.48
C ARG A 345 10.10 12.47 3.44
N MET A 346 10.49 12.71 2.19
CA MET A 346 9.54 12.73 1.08
C MET A 346 9.29 11.35 0.50
N ALA A 347 8.03 11.00 0.34
CA ALA A 347 7.59 9.79 -0.32
C ALA A 347 6.44 10.08 -1.30
N ILE A 348 6.53 9.54 -2.51
CA ILE A 348 5.51 9.71 -3.55
C ILE A 348 4.76 8.40 -3.73
N CYS A 349 3.49 8.38 -3.34
CA CYS A 349 2.54 7.31 -3.57
C CYS A 349 3.01 5.98 -2.93
N TYR A 350 3.12 4.93 -3.73
CA TYR A 350 3.57 3.59 -3.32
C TYR A 350 4.82 3.60 -2.43
N GLU A 351 5.75 4.54 -2.65
CA GLU A 351 6.98 4.69 -1.88
C GLU A 351 6.79 4.72 -0.37
N ALA A 352 5.75 5.41 0.09
CA ALA A 352 5.44 5.59 1.51
C ALA A 352 5.08 4.25 2.18
N THR A 353 4.71 3.24 1.38
CA THR A 353 4.45 1.86 1.82
C THR A 353 5.64 0.92 1.61
N THR A 354 6.87 1.44 1.44
CA THR A 354 8.06 0.62 1.22
C THR A 354 9.14 0.85 2.27
N GLN A 355 9.78 -0.22 2.75
CA GLN A 355 10.82 -0.14 3.79
C GLN A 355 12.00 0.78 3.40
N ARG A 356 12.26 0.96 2.10
CA ARG A 356 13.35 1.81 1.59
C ARG A 356 13.21 3.26 2.07
N LEU A 357 11.98 3.78 2.14
CA LEU A 357 11.71 5.15 2.57
C LEU A 357 11.86 5.34 4.09
N TYR A 358 11.99 4.27 4.86
CA TYR A 358 12.21 4.33 6.32
C TYR A 358 13.69 4.11 6.70
N LYS A 359 14.60 3.99 5.72
CA LYS A 359 16.04 3.95 6.00
C LYS A 359 16.47 5.28 6.64
N GLY A 360 17.22 5.20 7.74
CA GLY A 360 17.60 6.37 8.56
C GLY A 360 16.58 6.69 9.66
N SER A 361 15.51 5.91 9.80
CA SER A 361 14.47 6.07 10.84
C SER A 361 13.89 7.50 10.89
N PRO A 362 13.32 8.00 9.78
CA PRO A 362 12.79 9.35 9.74
C PRO A 362 11.67 9.52 10.78
N LYS A 363 11.76 10.58 11.60
CA LYS A 363 10.71 10.89 12.60
C LYS A 363 9.41 11.32 11.91
N TYR A 364 9.52 12.09 10.84
CA TYR A 364 8.39 12.61 10.08
C TYR A 364 8.53 12.29 8.60
N MET A 365 7.40 12.04 7.94
CA MET A 365 7.32 11.79 6.50
C MET A 365 6.18 12.61 5.91
N ILE A 366 6.41 13.21 4.75
CA ILE A 366 5.34 13.75 3.90
C ILE A 366 5.14 12.76 2.75
N ALA A 367 3.92 12.24 2.67
CA ALA A 367 3.50 11.36 1.60
C ALA A 367 2.50 12.09 0.69
N ILE A 368 2.70 12.02 -0.63
CA ILE A 368 1.74 12.54 -1.60
C ILE A 368 1.29 11.41 -2.55
N SER A 369 -0.02 11.22 -2.75
CA SER A 369 -0.55 10.15 -3.61
C SER A 369 -1.59 10.62 -4.61
N ASN A 370 -1.72 9.90 -5.72
CA ASN A 370 -2.88 9.99 -6.61
C ASN A 370 -3.65 8.67 -6.63
N ASN A 371 -4.59 8.51 -5.69
CA ASN A 371 -5.36 7.28 -5.56
C ASN A 371 -6.53 7.20 -6.57
N ALA A 372 -6.77 8.28 -7.33
CA ALA A 372 -7.80 8.30 -8.39
C ALA A 372 -7.52 7.31 -9.54
N TRP A 373 -6.28 6.84 -9.70
CA TRP A 373 -5.93 5.76 -10.64
C TRP A 373 -6.72 4.47 -10.42
N PHE A 374 -7.14 4.21 -9.18
CA PHE A 374 -7.78 2.97 -8.78
C PHE A 374 -9.24 3.17 -8.35
N ALA A 375 -9.79 4.36 -8.56
CA ALA A 375 -11.14 4.68 -8.14
C ALA A 375 -12.20 4.07 -9.09
N PRO A 376 -13.36 3.62 -8.57
CA PRO A 376 -13.67 3.37 -7.15
C PRO A 376 -13.20 1.97 -6.70
N SER A 377 -12.37 1.88 -5.67
CA SER A 377 -11.95 0.58 -5.10
C SER A 377 -11.44 0.71 -3.66
N ILE A 378 -11.02 -0.42 -3.07
CA ILE A 378 -10.42 -0.53 -1.74
C ILE A 378 -8.95 -0.07 -1.68
N GLU A 379 -8.32 0.30 -2.81
CA GLU A 379 -6.90 0.67 -2.85
C GLU A 379 -6.52 1.76 -1.82
N PRO A 380 -7.26 2.88 -1.68
CA PRO A 380 -6.89 3.92 -0.73
C PRO A 380 -6.91 3.42 0.72
N THR A 381 -7.86 2.52 1.02
CA THR A 381 -8.00 1.89 2.33
C THR A 381 -6.84 0.95 2.60
N LEU A 382 -6.48 0.09 1.64
CA LEU A 382 -5.34 -0.82 1.77
C LEU A 382 -4.02 -0.05 1.89
N GLN A 383 -3.84 1.01 1.10
CA GLN A 383 -2.69 1.91 1.18
C GLN A 383 -2.59 2.52 2.60
N ASN A 384 -3.68 3.06 3.14
CA ASN A 384 -3.71 3.62 4.49
C ASN A 384 -3.40 2.57 5.58
N LEU A 385 -3.91 1.33 5.47
CA LEU A 385 -3.55 0.25 6.39
C LEU A 385 -2.06 -0.08 6.34
N LEU A 386 -1.47 -0.08 5.14
CA LEU A 386 -0.02 -0.26 4.95
C LEU A 386 0.78 0.92 5.51
N LEU A 387 0.34 2.16 5.28
CA LEU A 387 0.96 3.36 5.89
C LEU A 387 0.97 3.24 7.41
N ARG A 388 -0.15 2.84 8.03
CA ARG A 388 -0.21 2.57 9.48
C ARG A 388 0.76 1.48 9.91
N TYR A 389 0.84 0.39 9.15
CA TYR A 389 1.78 -0.70 9.42
C TYR A 389 3.24 -0.21 9.44
N TYR A 390 3.65 0.56 8.43
CA TYR A 390 5.02 1.07 8.36
C TYR A 390 5.30 2.21 9.36
N ALA A 391 4.35 3.12 9.58
CA ALA A 391 4.43 4.15 10.61
C ALA A 391 4.67 3.53 12.00
N ARG A 392 3.87 2.53 12.37
CA ARG A 392 3.98 1.77 13.63
C ARG A 392 5.30 1.06 13.77
N LYS A 393 5.76 0.41 12.71
CA LYS A 393 6.99 -0.37 12.71
C LYS A 393 8.24 0.51 12.88
N ASN A 394 8.24 1.72 12.31
CA ASN A 394 9.42 2.59 12.26
C ASN A 394 9.35 3.81 13.18
N GLY A 395 8.22 4.04 13.88
CA GLY A 395 8.06 5.21 14.75
C GLY A 395 7.94 6.52 14.00
N THR A 396 7.44 6.48 12.75
CA THR A 396 7.34 7.64 11.86
C THR A 396 5.91 8.18 11.85
N THR A 397 5.72 9.49 12.03
CA THR A 397 4.42 10.15 11.77
C THR A 397 4.35 10.55 10.30
N ILE A 398 3.32 10.10 9.59
CA ILE A 398 3.17 10.35 8.15
C ILE A 398 2.07 11.39 7.92
N TYR A 399 2.41 12.45 7.20
CA TYR A 399 1.51 13.49 6.73
C TYR A 399 1.13 13.19 5.28
N HIS A 400 -0.05 12.61 5.08
CA HIS A 400 -0.46 12.09 3.78
C HIS A 400 -1.48 13.00 3.10
N SER A 401 -1.13 13.51 1.91
CA SER A 401 -2.02 14.28 1.04
C SER A 401 -2.32 13.49 -0.23
N ALA A 402 -3.59 13.27 -0.53
CA ALA A 402 -4.02 12.42 -1.64
C ALA A 402 -5.01 13.13 -2.57
N ASN A 403 -4.88 12.87 -3.88
CA ASN A 403 -5.97 13.04 -4.81
C ASN A 403 -6.85 11.80 -4.70
N TYR A 404 -8.15 12.01 -4.50
CA TYR A 404 -9.11 11.04 -3.99
C TYR A 404 -8.92 10.72 -2.49
N ARG A 405 -9.56 9.66 -1.99
CA ARG A 405 -9.56 9.25 -0.56
C ARG A 405 -8.14 9.00 -0.02
N GLY A 406 -7.97 9.18 1.29
CA GLY A 406 -6.77 8.76 2.04
C GLY A 406 -6.02 9.88 2.75
N THR A 407 -6.38 11.15 2.52
CA THR A 407 -5.70 12.29 3.16
C THR A 407 -5.86 12.26 4.67
N GLY A 408 -4.75 12.42 5.40
CA GLY A 408 -4.75 12.46 6.86
C GLY A 408 -3.36 12.31 7.47
N ILE A 409 -3.31 12.40 8.81
CA ILE A 409 -2.12 12.10 9.58
C ILE A 409 -2.18 10.63 10.00
N VAL A 410 -1.18 9.85 9.60
CA VAL A 410 -1.10 8.42 9.89
C VAL A 410 -0.10 8.15 11.01
N LYS A 411 -0.61 7.50 12.07
CA LYS A 411 0.15 7.08 13.25
C LYS A 411 0.09 5.56 13.39
#